data_AF-A0A1M6RSU4-F1
#
_entry.id   AF-A0A1M6RSU4-F1
#
_cell.length_a   1.000
_cell.length_b   1.000
_cell.length_c   1.000
_cell.angle_alpha   90.00
_cell.angle_beta   90.00
_cell.angle_gamma   90.00
#
_symmetry.space_group_name_H-M   'P 1'
#
loop_
_entity.id
_entity.type
_entity.pdbx_description
1 polymer ?
#
loop_
_entity_poly.entity_id
_entity_poly.type
_entity_poly.pdbx_seq_one_letter_code
_entity_poly.pdbx_strand_id
1 'polypeptide(L)'
;MDFARGLDKVQMEIRGAEKLSFRERQVVTLKEMGFSTEKIAAKLKLSPSSVATLFNRARSKGYQVVIVIPGESLGLFGPEDEEEAFE
;
A
#
# COMPACT_ATOMS: atom_id res chain seq x y z
N MET A 1 -8.78 -12.87 20.38
CA MET A 1 -8.07 -13.24 19.14
C MET A 1 -7.35 -12.00 18.65
N ASP A 2 -6.06 -11.88 18.96
CA ASP A 2 -5.22 -10.79 18.44
C ASP A 2 -4.83 -11.12 17.00
N PHE A 3 -5.63 -10.64 16.04
CA PHE A 3 -5.32 -10.77 14.60
C PHE A 3 -3.97 -10.11 14.24
N ALA A 4 -3.49 -9.19 15.07
CA ALA A 4 -2.24 -8.46 14.89
C ALA A 4 -0.97 -9.28 15.18
N ARG A 5 -1.06 -10.43 15.86
CA ARG A 5 0.12 -11.22 16.29
C ARG A 5 0.68 -12.17 15.23
N GLY A 6 0.01 -12.32 14.08
CA GLY A 6 0.46 -13.15 12.95
C GLY A 6 0.81 -12.36 11.67
N LEU A 7 0.70 -11.03 11.68
CA LEU A 7 1.12 -10.18 10.56
C LEU A 7 2.59 -9.78 10.73
N ASP A 8 3.47 -10.78 10.75
CA ASP A 8 4.90 -10.56 10.59
C ASP A 8 5.16 -10.01 9.16
N LYS A 9 5.17 -8.67 9.07
CA LYS A 9 5.35 -7.82 7.89
C LYS A 9 4.28 -7.92 6.79
N VAL A 10 3.24 -7.10 6.91
CA VAL A 10 2.51 -6.60 5.73
C VAL A 10 3.50 -5.81 4.86
N GLN A 11 3.90 -6.37 3.72
CA GLN A 11 4.73 -5.67 2.74
C GLN A 11 3.81 -4.93 1.76
N MET A 12 3.87 -3.59 1.77
CA MET A 12 3.15 -2.75 0.81
C MET A 12 4.09 -2.23 -0.26
N GLU A 13 3.67 -2.33 -1.52
CA GLU A 13 4.38 -1.83 -2.68
C GLU A 13 3.53 -0.81 -3.43
N ILE A 14 4.17 0.25 -3.92
CA ILE A 14 3.54 1.22 -4.83
C ILE A 14 4.09 0.96 -6.24
N ARG A 15 3.29 0.31 -7.08
CA ARG A 15 3.62 0.09 -8.50
C ARG A 15 3.26 1.32 -9.33
N GLY A 16 4.01 1.58 -10.39
CA GLY A 16 3.82 2.78 -11.21
C GLY A 16 4.37 4.06 -10.56
N ALA A 17 5.19 3.93 -9.51
CA ALA A 17 5.77 5.05 -8.77
C ALA A 17 6.70 5.94 -9.62
N GLU A 18 7.23 5.40 -10.72
CA GLU A 18 8.04 6.11 -11.72
C GLU A 18 7.23 7.20 -12.47
N LYS A 19 5.92 7.03 -12.58
CA LYS A 19 5.02 8.02 -13.19
C LYS A 19 4.73 9.21 -12.27
N LEU A 20 5.01 9.05 -10.98
CA LEU A 20 4.73 10.04 -9.95
C LEU A 20 5.87 11.05 -9.81
N SER A 21 5.54 12.30 -9.49
CA SER A 21 6.54 13.27 -9.02
C SER A 21 7.00 12.90 -7.61
N PHE A 22 8.14 13.44 -7.18
CA PHE A 22 8.64 13.20 -5.82
C PHE A 22 7.61 13.57 -4.74
N ARG A 23 6.92 14.71 -4.91
CA ARG A 23 5.88 15.16 -3.96
C ARG A 23 4.64 14.28 -3.99
N GLU A 24 4.24 13.81 -5.16
CA GLU A 24 3.15 12.83 -5.28
C GLU A 24 3.50 11.53 -4.57
N ARG A 25 4.71 10.99 -4.76
CA ARG A 25 5.17 9.79 -4.04
C ARG A 25 5.08 9.96 -2.54
N GLN A 26 5.59 11.06 -2.00
CA GLN A 26 5.52 11.34 -0.55
C GLN A 26 4.07 11.38 -0.04
N VAL A 27 3.18 12.06 -0.76
CA VAL A 27 1.76 12.17 -0.37
C VAL A 27 1.07 10.82 -0.45
N VAL A 28 1.25 10.07 -1.54
CA VAL A 28 0.66 8.74 -1.72
C VAL A 28 1.14 7.80 -0.62
N THR A 29 2.45 7.66 -0.42
CA THR A 29 2.99 6.76 0.61
C THR A 29 2.38 7.02 1.97
N LEU A 30 2.32 8.29 2.40
CA LEU A 30 1.74 8.60 3.71
C LEU A 30 0.22 8.37 3.74
N LYS A 31 -0.49 8.64 2.65
CA LYS A 31 -1.95 8.45 2.61
C LYS A 31 -2.32 6.97 2.66
N GLU A 32 -1.62 6.13 1.90
CA GLU A 32 -1.84 4.68 1.85
C GLU A 32 -1.38 3.99 3.14
N MET A 33 -0.40 4.56 3.86
CA MET A 33 -0.06 4.15 5.23
C MET A 33 -1.09 4.58 6.29
N GLY A 34 -2.18 5.25 5.90
CA GLY A 34 -3.28 5.63 6.78
C GLY A 34 -3.10 6.97 7.53
N PHE A 35 -2.12 7.81 7.17
CA PHE A 35 -1.99 9.12 7.80
C PHE A 35 -3.09 10.10 7.35
N SER A 36 -3.58 10.93 8.28
CA SER A 36 -4.57 11.96 7.98
C SER A 36 -3.99 13.06 7.09
N THR A 37 -4.87 13.76 6.36
CA THR A 37 -4.47 14.84 5.44
C THR A 37 -3.76 15.98 6.18
N GLU A 38 -4.21 16.31 7.39
CA GLU A 38 -3.67 17.35 8.25
C GLU A 38 -2.26 16.99 8.73
N LYS A 39 -2.06 15.72 9.12
CA LYS A 39 -0.74 15.21 9.53
C LYS A 39 0.25 15.20 8.37
N ILE A 40 -0.20 14.83 7.18
CA ILE A 40 0.62 14.88 5.95
C ILE A 40 0.97 16.33 5.60
N ALA A 41 -0.01 17.24 5.64
CA ALA A 41 0.17 18.65 5.36
C ALA A 41 1.23 19.28 6.28
N ALA A 42 1.10 19.05 7.59
CA ALA A 42 2.07 19.51 8.59
C ALA A 42 3.46 18.90 8.35
N LYS A 43 3.54 17.58 8.12
CA LYS A 43 4.83 16.86 7.93
C LYS A 43 5.57 17.32 6.67
N LEU A 44 4.86 17.57 5.58
CA LEU A 44 5.44 17.91 4.28
C LEU A 44 5.53 19.43 4.02
N LYS A 45 5.06 20.24 4.97
CA LYS A 45 4.93 21.71 4.85
C LYS A 45 4.11 22.13 3.63
N LEU A 46 2.93 21.53 3.50
CA LEU A 46 1.96 21.79 2.44
C LEU A 46 0.64 22.26 3.05
N SER A 47 -0.23 22.89 2.25
CA SER A 47 -1.63 23.05 2.66
C SER A 47 -2.40 21.73 2.50
N PRO A 48 -3.51 21.53 3.24
CA PRO A 48 -4.40 20.39 3.02
C PRO A 48 -4.91 20.30 1.57
N SER A 49 -5.16 21.43 0.92
CA SER A 49 -5.59 21.49 -0.49
C SER A 49 -4.51 21.02 -1.45
N SER A 50 -3.24 21.35 -1.19
CA SER A 50 -2.11 20.83 -1.97
C SER A 50 -1.97 19.33 -1.82
N VAL A 51 -2.16 18.78 -0.62
CA VAL A 51 -2.16 17.33 -0.38
C VAL A 51 -3.25 16.65 -1.22
N ALA A 52 -4.49 17.17 -1.16
CA ALA A 52 -5.60 16.65 -1.96
C ALA A 52 -5.33 16.71 -3.47
N THR A 53 -4.76 17.81 -3.95
CA THR A 53 -4.42 18.02 -5.37
C THR A 53 -3.36 17.03 -5.83
N LEU A 54 -2.27 16.86 -5.07
CA LEU A 54 -1.20 15.93 -5.38
C LEU A 54 -1.70 14.48 -5.36
N PHE A 55 -2.53 14.12 -4.37
CA PHE A 55 -3.11 12.79 -4.28
C PHE A 55 -4.02 12.47 -5.47
N ASN A 56 -4.90 13.39 -5.87
CA ASN A 56 -5.77 13.21 -7.04
C ASN A 56 -4.98 13.09 -8.34
N ARG A 57 -3.96 13.94 -8.52
CA ARG A 57 -3.07 13.88 -9.68
C ARG A 57 -2.29 12.57 -9.73
N ALA A 58 -1.84 12.06 -8.58
CA ALA A 58 -1.20 10.76 -8.52
C ALA A 58 -2.16 9.65 -8.96
N ARG A 59 -3.40 9.63 -8.44
CA ARG A 59 -4.41 8.62 -8.80
C ARG A 59 -4.72 8.61 -10.30
N SER A 60 -4.80 9.78 -10.94
CA SER A 60 -5.01 9.86 -12.39
C SER A 60 -3.87 9.29 -13.23
N LYS A 61 -2.67 9.12 -12.66
CA LYS A 61 -1.51 8.51 -13.33
C LYS A 61 -1.51 6.97 -13.26
N GLY A 62 -2.47 6.39 -12.55
CA GLY A 62 -2.67 4.94 -12.50
C GLY A 62 -1.58 4.17 -11.74
N TYR A 63 -1.08 4.71 -10.63
CA TYR A 63 -0.30 3.90 -9.69
C TYR A 63 -1.20 2.86 -9.01
N GLN A 64 -0.60 1.78 -8.51
CA GLN A 64 -1.32 0.73 -7.79
C GLN A 64 -0.67 0.51 -6.43
N VAL A 65 -1.50 0.24 -5.42
CA VAL A 65 -1.06 -0.22 -4.11
C VAL A 65 -1.23 -1.73 -4.08
N VAL A 66 -0.14 -2.45 -3.87
CA VAL A 66 -0.13 -3.90 -3.78
C VAL A 66 0.29 -4.29 -2.38
N ILE A 67 -0.46 -5.20 -1.77
CA ILE A 67 -0.06 -5.86 -0.53
C ILE A 67 0.47 -7.23 -0.92
N VAL A 68 1.71 -7.52 -0.53
CA VAL A 68 2.32 -8.83 -0.67
C VAL A 68 2.09 -9.58 0.63
N ILE A 69 1.36 -10.69 0.56
CA ILE A 69 1.06 -11.56 1.69
C ILE A 69 1.63 -12.94 1.37
N PRO A 70 2.46 -13.54 2.24
CA PRO A 70 2.89 -14.92 2.07
C PRO A 70 1.67 -15.86 2.06
N GLY A 71 1.63 -16.83 1.13
CA GLY A 71 0.50 -17.75 0.99
C GLY A 71 0.21 -18.55 2.27
N GLU A 72 1.27 -18.99 2.97
CA GLU A 72 1.20 -19.67 4.27
C GLU A 72 0.49 -18.81 5.34
N SER A 73 0.67 -17.49 5.32
CA SER A 73 0.07 -16.58 6.30
C SER A 73 -1.44 -16.44 6.17
N LEU A 74 -1.99 -16.81 5.01
CA LEU A 74 -3.44 -16.78 4.77
C LEU A 74 -4.10 -18.15 4.98
N GLY A 75 -3.33 -19.21 5.25
CA GLY A 75 -3.85 -20.57 5.42
C GLY A 75 -4.62 -21.08 4.19
N LEU A 76 -4.26 -20.60 2.99
CA LEU A 76 -5.00 -20.88 1.76
C LEU A 76 -4.71 -22.25 1.16
N PHE A 77 -3.61 -22.88 1.56
CA PHE A 77 -3.18 -24.19 1.09
C PHE A 77 -2.96 -25.11 2.29
N GLY A 78 -3.58 -26.29 2.26
CA GLY A 78 -3.40 -27.37 3.23
C GLY A 78 -2.52 -28.50 2.67
N PRO A 79 -2.13 -29.49 3.50
CA PRO A 79 -1.34 -30.64 3.06
C PRO A 79 -2.04 -31.51 2.01
N GLU A 80 -3.35 -31.35 1.81
CA GLU A 80 -4.14 -32.06 0.81
C GLU A 80 -4.08 -31.40 -0.59
N ASP A 81 -3.60 -30.15 -0.68
CA ASP A 81 -3.50 -29.41 -1.96
C ASP A 81 -2.19 -29.68 -2.73
N GLU A 82 -1.26 -30.47 -2.18
CA GLU A 82 0.01 -30.83 -2.82
C GLU A 82 -0.10 -32.02 -3.81
N GLU A 83 -1.22 -32.77 -3.82
CA GLU A 83 -1.38 -33.97 -4.66
C GLU A 83 -1.88 -33.69 -6.10
N GLU A 84 -2.29 -32.47 -6.44
CA GLU A 84 -2.70 -32.09 -7.82
C GLU A 84 -1.60 -31.35 -8.59
N ALA A 85 -0.33 -31.78 -8.45
CA ALA A 85 0.71 -31.37 -9.38
C ALA A 85 0.45 -32.03 -10.74
N PHE A 86 -0.16 -31.25 -11.65
CA PHE A 86 -0.44 -31.55 -13.06
C PHE A 86 0.48 -32.63 -13.68
N GLU A 87 -0.10 -33.80 -14.00
CA GLU A 87 0.46 -34.75 -14.98
C GLU A 87 0.48 -34.16 -16.41
#